data_AF-A0A088EXU5-F1
#
_entry.id   AF-A0A088EXU5-F1
#
_cell.length_a   1.000
_cell.length_b   1.000
_cell.length_c   1.000
_cell.angle_alpha   90.00
_cell.angle_beta   90.00
_cell.angle_gamma   90.00
#
_symmetry.space_group_name_H-M   'P 1'
#
loop_
_entity.id
_entity.type
_entity.pdbx_description
1 polymer ?
#
loop_
_entity_poly.entity_id
_entity_poly.type
_entity_poly.pdbx_seq_one_letter_code
_entity_poly.pdbx_strand_id
1 'polypeptide(L)' 'MTNFKKLEETFLEAKQDHEKFENGNKTAGTRVRNHMQKLKSIAQDIRNEVLAKKKSA' A
#
# COMPACT_ATOMS: atom_id res chain seq x y z
N MET A 1 -3.01 8.50 -12.82
CA MET A 1 -1.88 7.57 -12.65
C MET A 1 -1.14 7.72 -11.32
N THR A 2 -1.48 8.72 -10.50
CA THR A 2 -0.84 8.99 -9.20
C THR A 2 -1.05 7.89 -8.16
N ASN A 3 -2.24 7.26 -8.11
CA ASN A 3 -2.55 6.26 -7.08
C ASN A 3 -1.83 4.91 -7.27
N PHE A 4 -1.59 4.48 -8.51
CA PHE A 4 -0.79 3.28 -8.78
C PHE A 4 0.67 3.49 -8.39
N LYS A 5 1.27 4.64 -8.74
CA LYS A 5 2.64 4.97 -8.32
C LYS A 5 2.78 4.98 -6.78
N LYS A 6 1.81 5.59 -6.09
CA LYS A 6 1.77 5.62 -4.62
C LYS A 6 1.63 4.21 -4.00
N LEU A 7 0.91 3.30 -4.66
CA LEU A 7 0.80 1.90 -4.26
C LEU A 7 2.18 1.22 -4.33
N GLU A 8 2.90 1.38 -5.44
CA GLU A 8 4.24 0.79 -5.64
C GLU A 8 5.25 1.33 -4.62
N GLU A 9 5.27 2.64 -4.39
CA GLU A 9 6.14 3.28 -3.39
C GLU A 9 5.85 2.76 -1.99
N THR A 10 4.58 2.70 -1.59
CA THR A 10 4.17 2.19 -0.26
C THR A 10 4.53 0.71 -0.11
N PHE A 11 4.46 -0.08 -1.19
CA PHE A 11 4.86 -1.48 -1.18
C PHE A 11 6.38 -1.63 -1.00
N LEU A 12 7.18 -0.80 -1.67
CA LEU A 12 8.63 -0.81 -1.52
C LEU A 12 9.06 -0.47 -0.07
N GLU A 13 8.44 0.55 0.53
CA GLU A 13 8.64 0.90 1.95
C GLU A 13 8.30 -0.29 2.86
N ALA A 14 7.18 -0.96 2.60
CA ALA A 14 6.76 -2.10 3.39
C ALA A 14 7.74 -3.27 3.30
N LYS A 15 8.33 -3.53 2.12
CA LYS A 15 9.37 -4.56 1.96
C LYS A 15 10.62 -4.23 2.78
N GLN A 16 11.08 -2.98 2.73
CA GLN A 16 12.25 -2.54 3.50
C GLN A 16 12.03 -2.69 5.01
N ASP A 17 10.84 -2.34 5.50
CA ASP A 17 10.51 -2.54 6.92
C ASP A 17 10.27 -4.01 7.28
N HIS A 18 9.81 -4.83 6.34
CA HIS A 18 9.70 -6.26 6.55
C HIS A 18 11.08 -6.91 6.73
N GLU A 19 12.06 -6.57 5.88
CA GLU A 19 13.45 -7.03 6.05
C GLU A 19 14.04 -6.63 7.41
N LYS A 20 13.78 -5.38 7.85
CA LYS A 20 14.19 -4.92 9.18
C LYS A 20 13.49 -5.70 10.30
N PHE A 21 12.22 -6.05 10.11
CA PHE A 21 11.45 -6.82 11.08
C PHE A 21 11.95 -8.26 11.23
N GLU A 22 12.24 -8.93 10.11
CA GLU A 22 12.83 -10.29 10.11
C GLU A 22 14.20 -10.30 10.81
N ASN A 23 14.94 -9.19 10.74
CA ASN A 23 16.19 -8.98 11.48
C ASN A 23 15.98 -8.57 12.96
N GLY A 24 14.76 -8.71 13.50
CA GLY A 24 14.45 -8.51 14.92
C GLY A 24 13.95 -7.12 15.31
N ASN A 25 13.80 -6.17 14.37
CA ASN A 25 13.29 -4.84 14.68
C ASN A 25 11.75 -4.85 14.84
N LYS A 26 11.27 -5.00 16.08
CA LYS A 26 9.84 -5.04 16.42
C LYS A 26 9.05 -3.80 15.96
N THR A 27 9.66 -2.61 16.01
CA THR A 27 9.01 -1.37 15.56
C THR A 27 8.79 -1.38 14.05
N ALA A 28 9.70 -1.98 13.28
CA ALA A 28 9.51 -2.17 11.85
C ALA A 28 8.28 -3.03 11.54
N GLY A 29 8.00 -4.05 12.36
CA GLY A 29 6.77 -4.85 12.25
C GLY A 29 5.48 -4.03 12.40
N THR A 30 5.48 -3.03 13.30
CA THR A 30 4.34 -2.10 13.43
C THR A 30 4.19 -1.26 12.17
N ARG A 31 5.29 -0.77 11.59
CA ARG A 31 5.25 -0.01 10.34
C ARG A 31 4.76 -0.86 9.17
N VAL A 32 5.23 -2.10 9.02
CA VAL A 32 4.73 -3.04 7.99
C VAL A 32 3.21 -3.16 8.04
N ARG A 33 2.63 -3.38 9.23
CA ARG A 33 1.17 -3.46 9.39
C ARG A 33 0.47 -2.18 8.92
N ASN A 34 1.01 -1.02 9.26
CA ASN A 34 0.45 0.27 8.84
C ASN A 34 0.57 0.47 7.32
N HIS A 35 1.71 0.13 6.72
CA HIS A 35 1.88 0.18 5.26
C HIS A 35 0.90 -0.76 4.55
N MET A 36 0.70 -1.98 5.06
CA MET A 36 -0.29 -2.93 4.51
C MET A 36 -1.72 -2.40 4.59
N GLN A 37 -2.11 -1.76 5.70
CA GLN A 37 -3.41 -1.10 5.81
C GLN A 37 -3.57 0.01 4.77
N LYS A 38 -2.54 0.85 4.60
CA LYS A 38 -2.52 1.93 3.60
C LYS A 38 -2.61 1.40 2.17
N LEU A 39 -1.92 0.31 1.85
CA LEU A 39 -2.01 -0.36 0.55
C LEU A 39 -3.44 -0.84 0.27
N LYS A 40 -4.11 -1.45 1.25
CA LYS A 40 -5.51 -1.87 1.10
C LYS A 40 -6.41 -0.69 0.74
N SER A 41 -6.24 0.46 1.41
CA SER A 41 -7.00 1.67 1.11
C SER A 41 -6.72 2.18 -0.30
N ILE A 42 -5.45 2.32 -0.70
CA ILE A 42 -5.08 2.80 -2.04
C ILE A 42 -5.62 1.86 -3.13
N ALA A 43 -5.53 0.54 -2.93
CA ALA A 43 -6.07 -0.43 -3.87
C ALA A 43 -7.60 -0.31 -4.02
N GLN A 44 -8.30 -0.03 -2.92
CA GLN A 44 -9.74 0.19 -2.95
C GLN A 44 -10.10 1.48 -3.71
N ASP A 45 -9.34 2.55 -3.52
CA ASP A 45 -9.52 3.82 -4.23
C ASP A 45 -9.36 3.63 -5.74
N ILE A 46 -8.30 2.94 -6.17
CA ILE A 46 -8.08 2.59 -7.57
C ILE A 46 -9.26 1.79 -8.15
N ARG A 47 -9.75 0.79 -7.42
CA ARG A 47 -10.93 0.01 -7.85
C ARG A 47 -12.15 0.91 -8.01
N ASN A 48 -12.40 1.80 -7.06
CA ASN A 48 -13.53 2.72 -7.09
C ASN A 48 -13.44 3.69 -8.28
N GLU A 49 -12.25 4.23 -8.58
CA GLU A 49 -12.02 5.08 -9.75
C GLU A 49 -12.37 4.37 -11.06
N VAL A 50 -11.93 3.12 -11.22
CA VAL A 50 -12.22 2.32 -12.41
C VAL A 50 -13.73 2.04 -12.53
N LEU A 51 -14.38 1.67 -11.42
CA LEU A 51 -15.82 1.43 -11.39
C LEU A 51 -16.62 2.71 -11.71
N ALA A 52 -16.19 3.86 -11.19
CA ALA A 52 -16.81 5.15 -11.48
C ALA A 52 -16.71 5.47 -12.98
N LYS A 53 -15.53 5.32 -13.58
CA LYS A 53 -15.32 5.50 -15.02
C LYS A 53 -16.19 4.59 -15.88
N LYS A 54 -16.37 3.33 -15.46
CA LYS A 54 -17.28 2.39 -16.14
C LYS A 54 -18.74 2.84 -16.06
N LYS A 55 -19.19 3.39 -14.92
CA LYS A 55 -20.58 3.83 -14.74
C LYS A 55 -20.90 5.14 -15.46
N SER A 56 -19.89 5.98 -15.71
CA SER A 56 -20.02 7.25 -16.44
C SER A 56 -19.82 7.12 -17.95
N ALA A 57 -19.56 5.90 -18.45
CA ALA A 57 -19.47 5.56 -19.87
C ALA A 57 -20.71 4.75 -20.27
#